data_AF-A0A1W2CRY5-F1
#
_entry.id   AF-A0A1W2CRY5-F1
#
_cell.length_a   1.000
_cell.length_b   1.000
_cell.length_c   1.000
_cell.angle_alpha   90.00
_cell.angle_beta   90.00
_cell.angle_gamma   90.00
#
_symmetry.space_group_name_H-M   'P 1'
#
loop_
_entity.id
_entity.type
_entity.pdbx_description
1 polymer ?
#
loop_
_entity_poly.entity_id
_entity_poly.type
_entity_poly.pdbx_seq_one_letter_code
_entity_poly.pdbx_strand_id
1 'polypeptide(L)' 'IRIAATAVEDDRLEAKQHMLDAYPNLKKRYRADDGNTQVFYLKDAEATISSFTEAPRVIRF' A
#
# COMPACT_ATOMS: atom_id res chain seq x y z
N ILE A 1 -3.58 0.36 14.38
CA ILE A 1 -3.60 1.55 13.51
C ILE A 1 -4.91 1.59 12.74
N ARG A 2 -5.53 2.76 12.56
CA ARG A 2 -6.65 2.96 11.65
C ARG A 2 -6.24 4.00 10.61
N ILE A 3 -6.45 3.70 9.33
CA ILE A 3 -6.10 4.58 8.22
C ILE A 3 -7.36 4.91 7.45
N ALA A 4 -7.61 6.20 7.22
CA ALA A 4 -8.60 6.69 6.26
C ALA A 4 -7.84 7.34 5.10
N ALA A 5 -8.08 6.88 3.89
CA ALA A 5 -7.39 7.35 2.69
C ALA A 5 -8.19 7.00 1.42
N THR A 6 -7.84 7.64 0.32
CA THR A 6 -8.29 7.26 -1.02
C THR A 6 -7.28 6.27 -1.61
N ALA A 7 -7.73 5.06 -1.95
CA ALA A 7 -6.91 4.12 -2.71
C ALA A 7 -6.95 4.51 -4.19
N VAL A 8 -5.80 4.80 -4.79
CA VAL A 8 -5.66 5.16 -6.20
C VAL A 8 -4.81 4.10 -6.88
N GLU A 9 -5.32 3.56 -8.00
CA GLU A 9 -4.61 2.56 -8.79
C GLU A 9 -3.35 3.17 -9.41
N ASP A 10 -2.25 2.43 -9.34
CA ASP A 10 -1.00 2.73 -10.04
C ASP A 10 -0.74 1.66 -11.09
N ASP A 11 -1.17 1.96 -12.32
CA ASP A 11 -1.08 1.02 -13.44
C ASP A 11 0.33 0.92 -14.05
N ARG A 12 1.28 1.74 -13.57
CA ARG A 12 2.65 1.76 -14.08
C ARG A 12 3.36 0.43 -13.85
N LEU A 13 4.07 -0.03 -14.87
CA LEU A 13 4.83 -1.28 -14.80
C LEU A 13 5.90 -1.22 -13.71
N GLU A 14 6.56 -0.07 -13.52
CA GLU A 14 7.61 0.05 -12.50
C GLU A 14 7.05 -0.07 -11.08
N ALA A 15 5.84 0.43 -10.83
CA ALA A 15 5.17 0.32 -9.52
C ALA A 15 4.82 -1.14 -9.20
N LYS A 16 4.29 -1.87 -10.19
CA LYS A 16 4.01 -3.31 -10.09
C LYS A 16 5.29 -4.11 -9.87
N GLN A 17 6.35 -3.81 -10.63
CA GLN A 17 7.65 -4.47 -10.49
C GLN A 17 8.26 -4.21 -9.11
N HIS A 18 8.24 -2.96 -8.64
CA HIS A 18 8.74 -2.59 -7.32
C HIS A 18 8.02 -3.34 -6.20
N MET A 19 6.69 -3.48 -6.27
CA MET A 19 5.92 -4.30 -5.31
C MET A 19 6.37 -5.76 -5.31
N LEU A 20 6.55 -6.37 -6.49
CA LEU A 20 6.99 -7.76 -6.59
C LEU A 20 8.43 -7.95 -6.12
N ASP A 21 9.30 -6.97 -6.34
CA ASP A 21 10.69 -6.99 -5.84
C ASP A 21 10.76 -6.85 -4.32
N ALA A 22 9.90 -6.02 -3.72
CA ALA A 22 9.77 -5.89 -2.27
C ALA A 22 9.14 -7.12 -1.60
N TYR A 23 8.26 -7.85 -2.32
CA TYR A 23 7.61 -9.06 -1.85
C TYR A 23 7.81 -10.25 -2.81
N PRO A 24 9.03 -10.83 -2.87
CA PRO A 24 9.37 -11.85 -3.87
C PRO A 24 8.51 -13.11 -3.83
N ASN A 25 7.87 -13.41 -2.69
CA ASN A 25 6.95 -14.53 -2.56
C ASN A 25 5.72 -14.42 -3.49
N LEU A 26 5.34 -13.21 -3.89
CA LEU A 26 4.23 -12.96 -4.82
C LEU A 26 4.56 -13.39 -6.25
N LYS A 27 5.85 -13.39 -6.64
CA LYS A 27 6.32 -13.76 -7.98
C LYS A 27 6.03 -15.22 -8.38
N LYS A 28 5.59 -16.06 -7.43
CA LYS A 28 5.11 -17.42 -7.71
C LYS A 28 3.77 -17.46 -8.46
N ARG A 29 2.98 -16.38 -8.39
CA ARG A 29 1.64 -16.29 -8.99
C ARG A 29 1.46 -15.06 -9.89
N TYR A 30 2.26 -14.03 -9.68
CA TYR A 30 2.06 -12.70 -10.26
C TYR A 30 3.32 -12.22 -10.99
N ARG A 31 3.14 -11.44 -12.05
CA ARG A 31 4.18 -10.74 -12.83
C ARG A 31 3.71 -9.32 -13.12
N ALA A 32 4.63 -8.37 -13.23
CA ALA A 32 4.27 -6.97 -13.45
C ALA A 32 3.44 -6.74 -14.74
N ASP A 33 3.60 -7.61 -15.74
CA ASP A 33 3.01 -7.53 -17.08
C ASP A 33 1.90 -8.58 -17.35
N ASP A 34 1.43 -9.31 -16.33
CA ASP A 34 0.46 -10.40 -16.54
C ASP A 34 -1.02 -9.96 -16.61
N GLY A 35 -1.29 -8.67 -16.47
CA GLY A 35 -2.64 -8.10 -16.50
C GLY A 35 -3.52 -8.49 -15.30
N ASN A 36 -3.01 -9.28 -14.34
CA ASN A 36 -3.72 -9.64 -13.11
C ASN A 36 -3.15 -8.92 -11.87
N THR A 37 -1.94 -8.36 -11.99
CA THR A 37 -1.27 -7.62 -10.92
C THR A 37 -1.75 -6.19 -10.87
N GLN A 38 -2.41 -5.80 -9.77
CA GLN A 38 -2.81 -4.43 -9.49
C GLN A 38 -2.13 -3.92 -8.23
N VAL A 39 -1.65 -2.68 -8.30
CA VAL A 39 -1.03 -1.98 -7.17
C VAL A 39 -1.77 -0.67 -6.96
N PHE A 40 -1.99 -0.33 -5.69
CA PHE A 40 -2.64 0.91 -5.29
C PHE A 40 -1.73 1.65 -4.31
N TYR A 41 -1.73 2.97 -4.40
CA TYR A 41 -1.17 3.84 -3.36
C TYR A 41 -2.29 4.56 -2.61
N LEU A 42 -1.99 4.99 -1.39
CA LEU A 42 -2.92 5.73 -0.55
C LEU A 42 -2.66 7.22 -0.70
N LYS A 43 -3.70 7.98 -1.05
CA LYS A 43 -3.69 9.43 -1.17
C LYS A 43 -4.62 10.04 -0.11
N ASP A 44 -4.31 11.27 0.33
CA ASP A 44 -5.10 12.03 1.29
C ASP A 44 -5.29 11.25 2.60
N ALA A 45 -4.17 10.71 3.12
CA ALA A 45 -4.20 9.70 4.17
C ALA A 45 -4.12 10.31 5.58
N GLU A 46 -5.04 9.91 6.45
CA GLU A 46 -4.99 10.17 7.88
C GLU A 46 -4.80 8.83 8.64
N ALA A 47 -3.72 8.73 9.40
CA ALA A 47 -3.40 7.59 10.23
C ALA A 47 -3.60 7.91 11.71
N THR A 48 -4.46 7.14 12.38
CA THR A 48 -4.60 7.15 13.85
C THR A 48 -3.89 5.95 14.44
N ILE A 49 -2.87 6.21 15.26
CA ILE A 49 -2.10 5.20 15.99
C ILE A 49 -2.55 5.25 17.45
N SER A 50 -3.15 4.17 17.92
CA SER A 50 -3.64 4.03 19.30
C SER A 50 -2.80 3.03 20.09
N SER A 51 -2.60 3.31 21.37
CA SER A 51 -1.94 2.43 22.34
C SER A 51 -2.86 2.21 23.55
N PHE A 52 -2.65 1.11 24.28
CA PHE A 52 -3.29 0.90 25.58
C PHE A 52 -2.63 1.71 26.70
N THR A 53 -1.40 2.16 26.49
CA THR A 53 -0.58 2.85 27.50
C THR A 53 -0.34 4.32 27.20
N GLU A 54 -0.66 4.78 25.99
CA GLU A 54 -0.44 6.16 25.55
C GLU A 54 -1.66 6.72 24.82
N ALA A 55 -1.80 8.06 24.84
CA ALA A 55 -2.82 8.74 24.08
C ALA A 55 -2.66 8.49 22.56
N PRO A 56 -3.78 8.41 21.80
CA PRO A 56 -3.72 8.25 20.35
C PRO A 56 -2.99 9.41 19.66
N ARG A 57 -2.25 9.10 18.60
CA ARG A 57 -1.55 10.07 17.75
C ARG A 57 -2.15 10.06 16.34
N VAL A 58 -2.40 11.25 15.79
CA VAL A 58 -2.94 11.43 14.43
C VAL A 58 -1.86 12.04 13.53
N ILE A 59 -1.63 11.42 12.37
CA ILE A 59 -0.65 11.85 11.37
C ILE A 59 -1.35 11.98 10.01
N ARG A 60 -1.06 13.05 9.26
CA ARG A 60 -1.62 13.34 7.94
C ARG A 60 -0.51 13.35 6.89
N PHE A 61 -0.79 12.78 5.72
CA PHE A 61 0.13 12.62 4.59
C PHE A 61 -0.46 13.21 3.30
#